data_AF-A0AAJ1TPM1-F1
#
_entry.id   AF-A0AAJ1TPM1-F1
#
_cell.length_a   1.000
_cell.length_b   1.000
_cell.length_c   1.000
_cell.angle_alpha   90.00
_cell.angle_beta   90.00
_cell.angle_gamma   90.00
#
_symmetry.space_group_name_H-M   'P 1'
#
loop_
_entity.id
_entity.type
_entity.pdbx_description
1 polymer ?
#
loop_
_entity_poly.entity_id
_entity_poly.type
_entity_poly.pdbx_seq_one_letter_code
_entity_poly.pdbx_strand_id
1 'polypeptide(L)'
;MLKAKKIFMPVLIALVMFCLTLSPSLRVTAQTNDTGIVVVKGNEAKKWVNTMLHAVEKGEVKKVAPLSAFAFERSVVYTVGGGVTVVTVPLQGDYSLSSNVTTFFDKNDAVLQTNESLVTKNVFGNFQVNKYLNGVSTTSTDTGIAYKTDDQMRAEKPFGSGIKPMGVKKIAACLTVVMGLGGTLGYVIAASCVGTCMAPTPVTAAICAACIGAFAAVGVGTMSQAQACFSH
;
A
#
# COMPACT_ATOMS: atom_id res chain seq x y z
N MET A 1 -32.34 -18.50 -50.84
CA MET A 1 -30.89 -18.87 -50.82
C MET A 1 -30.28 -18.27 -49.56
N LEU A 2 -29.95 -19.11 -48.58
CA LEU A 2 -29.48 -18.70 -47.27
C LEU A 2 -28.28 -19.59 -46.90
N LYS A 3 -27.10 -18.99 -46.74
CA LYS A 3 -25.97 -19.41 -45.86
C LYS A 3 -24.67 -18.74 -46.31
N ALA A 4 -24.31 -17.63 -45.67
CA ALA A 4 -22.92 -17.27 -45.46
C ALA A 4 -22.68 -17.30 -43.95
N LYS A 5 -22.12 -18.43 -43.50
CA LYS A 5 -21.98 -18.83 -42.10
C LYS A 5 -20.53 -18.59 -41.67
N LYS A 6 -20.36 -17.72 -40.67
CA LYS A 6 -19.46 -17.86 -39.51
C LYS A 6 -18.07 -18.48 -39.76
N ILE A 7 -17.13 -17.73 -40.34
CA ILE A 7 -15.69 -18.07 -40.25
C ILE A 7 -14.81 -16.89 -39.77
N PHE A 8 -15.31 -15.65 -39.77
CA PHE A 8 -14.44 -14.48 -39.49
C PHE A 8 -14.21 -14.13 -38.02
N MET A 9 -14.87 -14.79 -37.06
CA MET A 9 -14.84 -14.41 -35.65
C MET A 9 -13.75 -15.08 -34.77
N PRO A 10 -13.20 -16.28 -35.04
CA PRO A 10 -12.15 -16.84 -34.19
C PRO A 10 -10.76 -16.23 -34.44
N VAL A 11 -10.49 -15.73 -35.65
CA VAL A 11 -9.17 -15.18 -36.03
C VAL A 11 -8.93 -13.81 -35.37
N LEU A 12 -9.98 -13.01 -35.17
CA LEU A 12 -9.88 -11.71 -34.50
C LEU A 12 -9.63 -11.85 -32.99
N ILE A 13 -10.13 -12.93 -32.36
CA ILE A 13 -9.93 -13.20 -30.93
C ILE A 13 -8.51 -13.74 -30.65
N ALA A 14 -7.94 -14.51 -31.58
CA ALA A 14 -6.56 -14.98 -31.46
C ALA A 14 -5.52 -13.84 -31.57
N LEU A 15 -5.79 -12.80 -32.37
CA LEU A 15 -4.88 -11.66 -32.53
C LEU A 15 -4.88 -10.71 -31.31
N VAL A 16 -6.03 -10.57 -30.63
CA VAL A 16 -6.14 -9.76 -29.39
C VAL A 16 -5.48 -10.47 -28.20
N MET A 17 -5.48 -11.80 -28.17
CA MET A 17 -4.79 -12.58 -27.13
C MET A 17 -3.26 -12.59 -27.29
N PHE A 18 -2.72 -12.39 -28.50
CA PHE A 18 -1.27 -12.32 -28.72
C PHE A 18 -0.67 -10.92 -28.49
N CYS A 19 -1.50 -9.86 -28.44
CA CYS A 19 -1.04 -8.50 -28.14
C CYS A 19 -0.99 -8.20 -26.63
N LEU A 20 -1.64 -9.00 -25.78
CA LEU A 20 -1.58 -8.85 -24.31
C LEU A 20 -0.35 -9.48 -23.67
N THR A 21 0.47 -10.23 -24.42
CA THR A 21 1.71 -10.85 -23.91
C THR A 21 3.00 -10.09 -24.25
N LEU A 22 2.89 -8.94 -24.93
CA LEU A 22 4.04 -8.13 -25.37
C LEU A 22 4.09 -6.72 -24.78
N SER A 23 3.35 -6.45 -23.69
CA SER A 23 3.81 -5.39 -22.79
C SER A 23 4.99 -5.97 -22.01
N PRO A 24 6.20 -5.38 -22.06
CA PRO A 24 7.15 -5.62 -21.00
C PRO A 24 6.52 -4.98 -19.76
N SER A 25 5.68 -5.74 -19.06
CA SER A 25 5.66 -5.60 -17.61
C SER A 25 7.12 -5.70 -17.23
N LEU A 26 7.73 -4.58 -16.79
CA LEU A 26 8.96 -4.64 -16.02
C LEU A 26 8.61 -5.55 -14.83
N ARG A 27 8.82 -6.85 -15.01
CA ARG A 27 8.99 -7.77 -13.92
C ARG A 27 10.20 -7.21 -13.22
N VAL A 28 9.97 -6.53 -12.10
CA VAL A 28 10.99 -6.29 -11.10
C VAL A 28 11.46 -7.67 -10.67
N THR A 29 12.40 -8.25 -11.41
CA THR A 29 13.21 -9.36 -10.94
C THR A 29 14.11 -8.75 -9.89
N ALA A 30 13.63 -8.76 -8.65
CA ALA A 30 14.47 -8.55 -7.47
C ALA A 30 15.54 -9.66 -7.49
N GLN A 31 16.68 -9.34 -8.07
CA GLN A 31 17.80 -10.26 -8.23
C GLN A 31 18.89 -9.86 -7.24
N THR A 32 18.65 -10.07 -5.94
CA THR A 32 19.69 -10.09 -4.90
C THR A 32 19.24 -10.94 -3.72
N ASN A 33 20.14 -11.74 -3.16
CA ASN A 33 19.95 -12.58 -1.95
C ASN A 33 19.77 -11.77 -0.64
N ASP A 34 19.61 -10.45 -0.73
CA ASP A 34 19.39 -9.58 0.42
C ASP A 34 17.92 -9.18 0.44
N THR A 35 17.10 -9.96 1.13
CA THR A 35 15.65 -9.74 1.29
C THR A 35 15.34 -8.79 2.46
N GLY A 36 16.37 -8.18 3.05
CA GLY A 36 16.24 -7.28 4.18
C GLY A 36 15.57 -5.96 3.81
N ILE A 37 14.61 -5.54 4.63
CA ILE A 37 14.02 -4.20 4.55
C ILE A 37 14.69 -3.36 5.61
N VAL A 38 15.36 -2.29 5.17
CA VAL A 38 16.18 -1.47 6.05
C VAL A 38 15.58 -0.08 6.11
N VAL A 39 15.34 0.42 7.33
CA VAL A 39 14.88 1.79 7.57
C VAL A 39 16.03 2.74 7.23
N VAL A 40 15.80 3.67 6.30
CA VAL A 40 16.74 4.75 5.99
C VAL A 40 16.43 5.95 6.90
N LYS A 41 17.47 6.56 7.48
CA LYS A 41 17.34 7.69 8.42
C LYS A 41 18.29 8.84 8.05
N GLY A 42 18.10 9.99 8.71
CA GLY A 42 19.02 11.12 8.61
C GLY A 42 19.02 11.79 7.23
N ASN A 43 20.19 12.24 6.78
CA ASN A 43 20.34 13.01 5.53
C ASN A 43 19.98 12.18 4.28
N GLU A 44 20.22 10.88 4.31
CA GLU A 44 19.86 9.99 3.20
C GLU A 44 18.33 9.88 3.06
N ALA A 45 17.60 9.74 4.17
CA ALA A 45 16.14 9.77 4.14
C ALA A 45 15.62 11.12 3.61
N LYS A 46 16.21 12.24 4.05
CA LYS A 46 15.86 13.58 3.55
C LYS A 46 16.09 13.71 2.05
N LYS A 47 17.18 13.16 1.51
CA LYS A 47 17.43 13.12 0.06
C LYS A 47 16.26 12.47 -0.66
N TRP A 48 15.85 11.28 -0.22
CA TRP A 48 14.76 10.52 -0.85
C TRP A 48 13.38 11.18 -0.73
N VAL A 49 13.10 11.83 0.40
CA VAL A 49 11.88 12.64 0.55
C VAL A 49 11.88 13.81 -0.43
N ASN A 50 13.00 14.50 -0.60
CA ASN A 50 13.13 15.57 -1.60
C ASN A 50 13.02 15.04 -3.03
N THR A 51 13.60 13.87 -3.33
CA THR A 51 13.42 13.18 -4.61
C THR A 51 11.94 12.92 -4.87
N MET A 52 11.19 12.42 -3.88
CA MET A 52 9.76 12.20 -4.03
C MET A 52 8.99 13.51 -4.23
N LEU A 53 9.29 14.57 -3.49
CA LEU A 53 8.67 15.88 -3.70
C LEU A 53 8.86 16.37 -5.14
N HIS A 54 10.10 16.36 -5.64
CA HIS A 54 10.38 16.77 -7.02
C HIS A 54 9.70 15.89 -8.06
N ALA A 55 9.66 14.57 -7.86
CA ALA A 55 8.95 13.66 -8.75
C ALA A 55 7.43 13.92 -8.76
N VAL A 56 6.85 14.33 -7.62
CA VAL A 56 5.44 14.77 -7.56
C VAL A 56 5.24 16.09 -8.30
N GLU A 57 6.11 17.08 -8.11
CA GLU A 57 6.03 18.39 -8.79
C GLU A 57 6.15 18.26 -10.32
N LYS A 58 6.98 17.32 -10.81
CA LYS A 58 7.14 17.00 -12.23
C LYS A 58 6.00 16.13 -12.81
N GLY A 59 5.10 15.61 -11.98
CA GLY A 59 4.01 14.73 -12.40
C GLY A 59 4.45 13.30 -12.76
N GLU A 60 5.64 12.89 -12.32
CA GLU A 60 6.18 11.52 -12.46
C GLU A 60 5.49 10.57 -11.49
N VAL A 61 5.18 11.05 -10.27
CA VAL A 61 4.34 10.32 -9.30
C VAL A 61 2.87 10.51 -9.65
N LYS A 62 2.23 9.43 -10.12
CA LYS A 62 0.79 9.43 -10.44
C LYS A 62 -0.03 9.32 -9.16
N LYS A 63 -0.80 10.36 -8.86
CA LYS A 63 -1.58 10.51 -7.63
C LYS A 63 -2.97 11.10 -7.89
N VAL A 64 -3.90 10.77 -7.00
CA VAL A 64 -5.26 11.31 -6.96
C VAL A 64 -5.36 12.39 -5.89
N ALA A 65 -4.71 12.22 -4.73
CA ALA A 65 -4.72 13.23 -3.68
C ALA A 65 -4.04 14.54 -4.13
N PRO A 66 -4.56 15.70 -3.68
CA PRO A 66 -3.93 16.98 -3.97
C PRO A 66 -2.58 17.09 -3.25
N LEU A 67 -1.64 17.85 -3.81
CA LEU A 67 -0.30 18.02 -3.22
C LEU A 67 -0.37 18.61 -1.79
N SER A 68 -1.37 19.46 -1.52
CA SER A 68 -1.61 20.04 -0.19
C SER A 68 -1.93 19.01 0.90
N ALA A 69 -2.33 17.79 0.53
CA ALA A 69 -2.58 16.72 1.48
C ALA A 69 -1.30 15.96 1.87
N PHE A 70 -0.16 16.19 1.22
CA PHE A 70 1.06 15.43 1.46
C PHE A 70 1.82 15.98 2.67
N ALA A 71 2.06 15.11 3.65
CA ALA A 71 2.79 15.44 4.87
C ALA A 71 4.24 14.95 4.77
N PHE A 72 5.04 15.56 3.89
CA PHE A 72 6.40 15.12 3.57
C PHE A 72 7.33 15.06 4.79
N GLU A 73 7.10 15.89 5.81
CA GLU A 73 7.85 15.90 7.06
C GLU A 73 7.65 14.63 7.92
N ARG A 74 6.56 13.89 7.66
CA ARG A 74 6.24 12.61 8.34
C ARG A 74 6.57 11.39 7.49
N SER A 75 7.31 11.57 6.40
CA SER A 75 7.65 10.49 5.48
C SER A 75 8.55 9.46 6.14
N VAL A 76 8.41 8.20 5.69
CA VAL A 76 9.32 7.12 6.06
C VAL A 76 9.95 6.55 4.80
N VAL A 77 11.24 6.21 4.91
CA VAL A 77 12.05 5.74 3.79
C VAL A 77 12.66 4.38 4.13
N TYR A 78 12.61 3.47 3.16
CA TYR A 78 13.16 2.13 3.27
C TYR A 78 13.95 1.77 2.03
N THR A 79 14.99 0.97 2.19
CA THR A 79 15.51 0.18 1.09
C THR A 79 14.92 -1.22 1.17
N VAL A 80 14.51 -1.74 0.03
CA VAL A 80 14.15 -3.14 -0.16
C VAL A 80 15.17 -3.76 -1.12
N GLY A 81 15.44 -5.05 -0.96
CA GLY A 81 16.39 -5.79 -1.79
C GLY A 81 16.27 -5.48 -3.29
N GLY A 82 17.38 -5.58 -4.03
CA GLY A 82 17.42 -5.28 -5.46
C GLY A 82 17.65 -3.81 -5.80
N GLY A 83 18.10 -2.99 -4.84
CA GLY A 83 18.43 -1.59 -5.06
C GLY A 83 17.21 -0.68 -5.24
N VAL A 84 16.08 -1.05 -4.63
CA VAL A 84 14.84 -0.29 -4.68
C VAL A 84 14.69 0.50 -3.39
N THR A 85 14.40 1.79 -3.51
CA THR A 85 14.04 2.64 -2.37
C THR A 85 12.55 2.89 -2.36
N VAL A 86 11.93 2.76 -1.20
CA VAL A 86 10.51 3.00 -0.97
C VAL A 86 10.36 4.24 -0.11
N VAL A 87 9.61 5.22 -0.59
CA VAL A 87 9.28 6.44 0.14
C VAL A 87 7.78 6.45 0.38
N THR A 88 7.35 6.44 1.64
CA THR A 88 5.94 6.61 2.01
C THR A 88 5.75 7.99 2.60
N VAL A 89 4.82 8.75 2.02
CA VAL A 89 4.36 10.05 2.52
C VAL A 89 2.94 9.89 3.07
N PRO A 90 2.70 10.12 4.36
CA PRO A 90 1.36 10.18 4.92
C PRO A 90 0.53 11.31 4.31
N LEU A 91 -0.78 11.12 4.26
CA LEU A 91 -1.72 12.18 3.87
C LEU A 91 -2.38 12.83 5.10
N GLN A 92 -2.88 14.05 4.91
CA GLN A 92 -3.52 14.85 5.96
C GLN A 92 -4.74 15.63 5.45
N GLY A 93 -5.46 16.30 6.35
CA GLY A 93 -6.70 17.00 6.03
C GLY A 93 -7.91 16.07 6.17
N ASP A 94 -8.69 15.90 5.12
CA ASP A 94 -9.89 15.04 5.12
C ASP A 94 -9.57 13.53 5.08
N TYR A 95 -8.28 13.19 4.98
CA TYR A 95 -7.80 11.83 4.96
C TYR A 95 -7.47 11.32 6.36
N SER A 96 -7.90 10.10 6.66
CA SER A 96 -7.55 9.39 7.91
C SER A 96 -6.03 9.17 8.02
N LEU A 97 -5.51 9.05 9.26
CA LEU A 97 -4.11 8.68 9.57
C LEU A 97 -3.53 7.53 8.74
N SER A 98 -4.37 6.60 8.31
CA SER A 98 -3.98 5.44 7.51
C SER A 98 -3.81 5.77 6.01
N SER A 99 -4.02 7.01 5.60
CA SER A 99 -3.89 7.40 4.20
C SER A 99 -2.45 7.78 3.88
N ASN A 100 -1.95 7.32 2.73
CA ASN A 100 -0.58 7.57 2.32
C ASN A 100 -0.39 7.41 0.81
N VAL A 101 0.74 7.93 0.32
CA VAL A 101 1.28 7.66 -1.00
C VAL A 101 2.65 7.04 -0.83
N THR A 102 2.84 5.87 -1.42
CA THR A 102 4.09 5.10 -1.39
C THR A 102 4.66 5.03 -2.80
N THR A 103 5.90 5.49 -2.97
CA THR A 103 6.60 5.49 -4.26
C THR A 103 7.82 4.60 -4.20
N PHE A 104 8.00 3.78 -5.23
CA PHE A 104 9.15 2.90 -5.41
C PHE A 104 10.09 3.55 -6.43
N PHE A 105 11.35 3.69 -6.05
CA PHE A 105 12.42 4.25 -6.86
C PHE A 105 13.46 3.17 -7.17
N ASP A 106 14.01 3.20 -8.38
CA ASP A 106 15.21 2.44 -8.70
C ASP A 106 16.47 3.15 -8.17
N LYS A 107 17.63 2.52 -8.41
CA LYS A 107 18.95 3.07 -8.04
C LYS A 107 19.33 4.38 -8.75
N ASN A 108 18.59 4.78 -9.79
CA ASN A 108 18.82 5.99 -10.58
C ASN A 108 17.80 7.10 -10.23
N ASP A 109 17.12 6.99 -9.10
CA ASP A 109 16.10 7.91 -8.63
C ASP A 109 14.84 7.94 -9.56
N ALA A 110 14.65 6.94 -10.43
CA ALA A 110 13.49 6.87 -11.32
C ALA A 110 12.28 6.21 -10.65
N VAL A 111 11.09 6.79 -10.83
CA VAL A 111 9.82 6.24 -10.34
C VAL A 111 9.50 4.93 -11.05
N LEU A 112 9.49 3.83 -10.32
CA LEU A 112 9.06 2.51 -10.80
C LEU A 112 7.55 2.34 -10.68
N GLN A 113 6.99 2.75 -9.54
CA GLN A 113 5.59 2.54 -9.21
C GLN A 113 5.14 3.49 -8.10
N THR A 114 3.86 3.86 -8.10
CA THR A 114 3.19 4.55 -7.01
C THR A 114 1.98 3.74 -6.53
N ASN A 115 1.90 3.53 -5.23
CA ASN A 115 0.73 2.99 -4.54
C ASN A 115 0.15 4.07 -3.65
N GLU A 116 -1.11 4.43 -3.87
CA GLU A 116 -1.81 5.41 -3.05
C GLU A 116 -2.99 4.75 -2.37
N SER A 117 -3.12 4.96 -1.05
CA SER A 117 -4.22 4.47 -0.23
C SER A 117 -4.91 5.67 0.39
N LEU A 118 -6.16 5.93 -0.03
CA LEU A 118 -7.00 7.01 0.48
C LEU A 118 -8.06 6.42 1.40
N VAL A 119 -7.97 6.75 2.68
CA VAL A 119 -8.92 6.31 3.69
C VAL A 119 -9.75 7.50 4.15
N THR A 120 -11.05 7.44 3.91
CA THR A 120 -11.99 8.56 4.13
C THR A 120 -13.29 8.07 4.76
N LYS A 121 -14.18 8.99 5.15
CA LYS A 121 -15.54 8.67 5.59
C LYS A 121 -16.46 8.57 4.37
N ASN A 122 -17.21 7.47 4.23
CA ASN A 122 -18.26 7.38 3.20
C ASN A 122 -19.61 7.93 3.67
N VAL A 123 -20.59 7.92 2.76
CA VAL A 123 -21.97 8.36 3.00
C VAL A 123 -22.70 7.57 4.09
N PHE A 124 -22.30 6.33 4.36
CA PHE A 124 -22.84 5.50 5.43
C PHE A 124 -22.15 5.75 6.78
N GLY A 125 -21.16 6.65 6.82
CA GLY A 125 -20.40 6.96 8.01
C GLY A 125 -19.35 5.92 8.36
N ASN A 126 -18.98 5.02 7.44
CA ASN A 126 -17.92 4.03 7.62
C ASN A 126 -16.59 4.51 7.03
N PHE A 127 -15.50 3.83 7.40
CA PHE A 127 -14.23 3.96 6.68
C PHE A 127 -14.36 3.36 5.28
N GLN A 128 -14.03 4.17 4.29
CA GLN A 128 -13.85 3.81 2.89
C GLN A 128 -12.37 3.77 2.57
N VAL A 129 -11.90 2.66 2.03
CA VAL A 129 -10.51 2.49 1.58
C VAL A 129 -10.51 2.44 0.06
N ASN A 130 -9.90 3.44 -0.58
CA ASN A 130 -9.66 3.45 -2.01
C ASN A 130 -8.16 3.28 -2.26
N LYS A 131 -7.79 2.38 -3.15
CA LYS A 131 -6.40 2.15 -3.53
C LYS A 131 -6.19 2.44 -5.00
N TYR A 132 -5.06 3.04 -5.30
CA TYR A 132 -4.65 3.39 -6.63
C TYR A 132 -3.24 2.86 -6.90
N LEU A 133 -3.06 2.28 -8.08
CA LEU A 133 -1.77 1.87 -8.61
C LEU A 133 -1.46 2.78 -9.80
N ASN A 134 -0.39 3.56 -9.70
CA ASN A 134 -0.02 4.56 -10.71
C ASN A 134 -1.19 5.49 -11.07
N GLY A 135 -1.94 5.94 -10.06
CA GLY A 135 -3.12 6.82 -10.22
C GLY A 135 -4.39 6.13 -10.74
N VAL A 136 -4.35 4.82 -11.05
CA VAL A 136 -5.51 4.06 -11.51
C VAL A 136 -6.12 3.29 -10.34
N SER A 137 -7.43 3.42 -10.14
CA SER A 137 -8.14 2.74 -9.05
C SER A 137 -8.04 1.23 -9.21
N THR A 138 -7.57 0.55 -8.17
CA THR A 138 -7.47 -0.92 -8.12
C THR A 138 -8.52 -1.54 -7.20
N THR A 139 -8.84 -0.88 -6.08
CA THR A 139 -9.85 -1.34 -5.13
C THR A 139 -10.59 -0.18 -4.51
N SER A 140 -11.88 -0.35 -4.26
CA SER A 140 -12.72 0.56 -3.49
C SER A 140 -13.56 -0.29 -2.53
N THR A 141 -13.31 -0.15 -1.23
CA THR A 141 -13.89 -1.04 -0.21
C THR A 141 -14.49 -0.24 0.94
N ASP A 142 -15.78 -0.41 1.19
CA ASP A 142 -16.39 -0.07 2.48
C ASP A 142 -15.95 -1.14 3.50
N THR A 143 -15.33 -0.70 4.58
CA THR A 143 -14.85 -1.60 5.64
C THR A 143 -15.97 -2.13 6.53
N GLY A 144 -17.15 -1.49 6.53
CA GLY A 144 -18.23 -1.74 7.48
C GLY A 144 -17.92 -1.27 8.90
N ILE A 145 -16.82 -0.53 9.11
CA ILE A 145 -16.42 0.01 10.41
C ILE A 145 -16.77 1.48 10.46
N ALA A 146 -17.49 1.89 11.51
CA ALA A 146 -17.82 3.28 11.77
C ALA A 146 -16.57 4.16 11.77
N TYR A 147 -16.62 5.25 11.02
CA TYR A 147 -15.54 6.21 10.88
C TYR A 147 -15.21 6.86 12.23
N LYS A 148 -13.92 6.97 12.52
CA LYS A 148 -13.37 7.70 13.65
C LYS A 148 -12.40 8.75 13.14
N THR A 149 -12.40 9.90 13.79
CA THR A 149 -11.37 10.94 13.59
C THR A 149 -10.00 10.42 14.02
N ASP A 150 -8.96 11.08 13.54
CA ASP A 150 -7.57 10.77 13.88
C ASP A 150 -7.32 10.77 15.40
N ASP A 151 -7.86 11.77 16.11
CA ASP A 151 -7.76 11.86 17.57
C ASP A 151 -8.47 10.71 18.28
N GLN A 152 -9.67 10.33 17.81
CA GLN A 152 -10.41 9.18 18.33
C GLN A 152 -9.67 7.86 18.11
N MET A 153 -8.99 7.71 16.97
CA MET A 153 -8.18 6.52 16.70
C MET A 153 -6.91 6.47 17.55
N ARG A 154 -6.25 7.61 17.79
CA ARG A 154 -5.07 7.68 18.67
C ARG A 154 -5.39 7.47 20.14
N ALA A 155 -6.56 7.91 20.59
CA ALA A 155 -7.04 7.71 21.95
C ALA A 155 -7.59 6.30 22.21
N GLU A 156 -7.79 5.51 21.16
CA GLU A 156 -8.32 4.16 21.29
C GLU A 156 -7.28 3.22 21.92
N LYS A 157 -7.71 2.50 22.96
CA LYS A 157 -6.87 1.48 23.59
C LYS A 157 -6.75 0.26 22.66
N PRO A 158 -5.64 -0.49 22.72
CA PRO A 158 -5.54 -1.78 22.06
C PRO A 158 -6.70 -2.71 22.46
N PHE A 159 -7.04 -3.68 21.62
CA PHE A 159 -8.11 -4.63 21.95
C PHE A 159 -7.89 -5.27 23.33
N GLY A 160 -8.94 -5.26 24.16
CA GLY A 160 -8.93 -5.97 25.44
C GLY A 160 -8.79 -7.48 25.22
N SER A 161 -7.96 -8.13 26.02
CA SER A 161 -7.72 -9.57 26.00
C SER A 161 -8.98 -10.34 26.44
N GLY A 162 -9.85 -10.72 25.49
CA GLY A 162 -11.05 -11.50 25.82
C GLY A 162 -11.76 -12.18 24.66
N ILE A 163 -11.47 -11.79 23.41
CA ILE A 163 -12.11 -12.37 22.22
C ILE A 163 -11.01 -12.97 21.35
N LYS A 164 -11.11 -14.27 21.02
CA LYS A 164 -10.29 -14.90 19.98
C LYS A 164 -10.78 -14.42 18.62
N PRO A 165 -10.09 -13.49 17.95
CA PRO A 165 -10.58 -12.94 16.70
C PRO A 165 -10.30 -13.94 15.56
N MET A 166 -11.15 -13.96 14.53
CA MET A 166 -10.99 -14.79 13.32
C MET A 166 -10.74 -13.93 12.08
N GLY A 167 -10.02 -14.47 11.09
CA GLY A 167 -9.73 -13.80 9.82
C GLY A 167 -8.97 -12.48 10.00
N VAL A 168 -9.38 -11.43 9.25
CA VAL A 168 -8.77 -10.08 9.32
C VAL A 168 -8.74 -9.51 10.74
N LYS A 169 -9.70 -9.88 11.60
CA LYS A 169 -9.71 -9.43 13.00
C LYS A 169 -8.53 -9.99 13.81
N LYS A 170 -8.01 -11.17 13.47
CA LYS A 170 -6.85 -11.79 14.15
C LYS A 170 -5.60 -11.00 13.82
N ILE A 171 -5.43 -10.68 12.54
CA ILE A 171 -4.35 -9.83 12.04
C ILE A 171 -4.44 -8.45 12.69
N ALA A 172 -5.63 -7.84 12.70
CA ALA A 172 -5.87 -6.56 13.35
C ALA A 172 -5.47 -6.58 14.83
N ALA A 173 -5.88 -7.60 15.59
CA ALA A 173 -5.51 -7.74 16.98
C ALA A 173 -3.99 -7.88 17.17
N CYS A 174 -3.32 -8.70 16.34
CA CYS A 174 -1.86 -8.80 16.38
C CYS A 174 -1.20 -7.43 16.09
N LEU A 175 -1.66 -6.70 15.08
CA LEU A 175 -1.15 -5.37 14.74
C LEU A 175 -1.38 -4.37 15.88
N THR A 176 -2.53 -4.41 16.56
CA THR A 176 -2.76 -3.53 17.71
C THR A 176 -1.76 -3.74 18.83
N VAL A 177 -1.41 -5.00 19.11
CA VAL A 177 -0.45 -5.35 20.15
C VAL A 177 0.97 -4.99 19.72
N VAL A 178 1.37 -5.42 18.53
CA VAL A 178 2.72 -5.23 18.01
C VAL A 178 3.04 -3.77 17.76
N MET A 179 2.12 -3.05 17.12
CA MET A 179 2.33 -1.65 16.72
C MET A 179 1.80 -0.64 17.74
N GLY A 180 1.21 -1.10 18.84
CA GLY A 180 0.63 -0.23 19.88
C GLY A 180 -0.52 0.63 19.35
N LEU A 181 -1.34 0.08 18.45
CA LEU A 181 -2.42 0.80 17.78
C LEU A 181 -3.78 0.54 18.45
N GLY A 182 -4.70 1.49 18.29
CA GLY A 182 -6.12 1.26 18.55
C GLY A 182 -6.74 0.21 17.62
N GLY A 183 -7.79 -0.45 18.09
CA GLY A 183 -8.50 -1.52 17.35
C GLY A 183 -8.93 -1.15 15.94
N THR A 184 -9.43 0.06 15.76
CA THR A 184 -9.89 0.61 14.48
C THR A 184 -8.72 0.71 13.50
N LEU A 185 -7.62 1.32 13.92
CA LEU A 185 -6.45 1.54 13.07
C LEU A 185 -5.78 0.21 12.72
N GLY A 186 -5.66 -0.72 13.68
CA GLY A 186 -5.18 -2.08 13.42
C GLY A 186 -6.02 -2.81 12.38
N TYR A 187 -7.35 -2.66 12.41
CA TYR A 187 -8.22 -3.25 11.40
C TYR A 187 -8.06 -2.62 10.03
N VAL A 188 -8.04 -1.28 9.95
CA VAL A 188 -7.88 -0.57 8.67
C VAL A 188 -6.57 -0.96 8.00
N ILE A 189 -5.48 -1.09 8.76
CA ILE A 189 -4.19 -1.57 8.25
C ILE A 189 -4.29 -3.02 7.80
N ALA A 190 -4.89 -3.91 8.61
CA ALA A 190 -5.08 -5.30 8.24
C ALA A 190 -5.87 -5.44 6.93
N ALA A 191 -7.00 -4.73 6.78
CA ALA A 191 -7.80 -4.69 5.56
C ALA A 191 -7.02 -4.10 4.37
N SER A 192 -6.12 -3.15 4.63
CA SER A 192 -5.28 -2.54 3.61
C SER A 192 -4.15 -3.48 3.13
N CYS A 193 -3.61 -4.33 3.99
CA CYS A 193 -2.46 -5.17 3.64
C CYS A 193 -2.76 -6.65 3.44
N VAL A 194 -3.97 -7.14 3.78
CA VAL A 194 -4.32 -8.57 3.70
C VAL A 194 -4.05 -9.16 2.32
N GLY A 195 -4.46 -8.46 1.24
CA GLY A 195 -4.27 -8.96 -0.13
C GLY A 195 -2.79 -9.11 -0.53
N THR A 196 -1.92 -8.22 -0.05
CA THR A 196 -0.47 -8.25 -0.35
C THR A 196 0.33 -9.15 0.58
N CYS A 197 -0.22 -9.49 1.76
CA CYS A 197 0.49 -10.20 2.81
C CYS A 197 0.09 -11.68 2.98
N MET A 198 -1.03 -12.13 2.42
CA MET A 198 -1.56 -13.49 2.65
C MET A 198 -0.82 -14.63 1.92
N ALA A 199 0.18 -14.35 1.08
CA ALA A 199 0.94 -15.39 0.37
C ALA A 199 2.42 -14.98 0.23
N PRO A 200 3.26 -15.12 1.27
CA PRO A 200 4.65 -14.69 1.24
C PRO A 200 5.52 -15.63 0.39
N THR A 201 5.80 -15.18 -0.82
CA THR A 201 6.97 -15.52 -1.65
C THR A 201 8.05 -14.47 -1.35
N PRO A 202 9.32 -14.67 -1.73
CA PRO A 202 10.35 -13.63 -1.57
C PRO A 202 9.93 -12.27 -2.16
N VAL A 203 9.16 -12.27 -3.25
CA VAL A 203 8.65 -11.06 -3.92
C VAL A 203 7.50 -10.44 -3.13
N THR A 204 6.51 -11.24 -2.75
CA THR A 204 5.35 -10.73 -2.01
C THR A 204 5.67 -10.41 -0.55
N ALA A 205 6.75 -10.92 0.02
CA ALA A 205 7.28 -10.49 1.31
C ALA A 205 7.71 -9.01 1.26
N ALA A 206 8.44 -8.61 0.21
CA ALA A 206 8.81 -7.21 0.00
C ALA A 206 7.58 -6.31 -0.22
N ILE A 207 6.58 -6.78 -0.97
CA ILE A 207 5.32 -6.05 -1.19
C ILE A 207 4.50 -5.93 0.11
N CYS A 208 4.40 -7.02 0.87
CA CYS A 208 3.69 -7.04 2.15
C CYS A 208 4.32 -6.05 3.13
N ALA A 209 5.63 -6.13 3.27
CA ALA A 209 6.33 -5.24 4.18
C ALA A 209 6.34 -3.81 3.65
N ALA A 210 6.37 -3.55 2.33
CA ALA A 210 6.12 -2.20 1.81
C ALA A 210 4.72 -1.70 2.18
N CYS A 211 3.69 -2.55 2.12
CA CYS A 211 2.34 -2.19 2.58
C CYS A 211 2.33 -1.83 4.06
N ILE A 212 2.95 -2.65 4.91
CA ILE A 212 3.03 -2.41 6.36
C ILE A 212 3.88 -1.17 6.67
N GLY A 213 4.98 -1.00 5.95
CA GLY A 213 5.88 0.16 6.04
C GLY A 213 5.16 1.46 5.71
N ALA A 214 4.16 1.39 4.84
CA ALA A 214 3.29 2.53 4.55
C ALA A 214 2.52 3.04 5.79
N PHE A 215 2.38 2.21 6.83
CA PHE A 215 1.73 2.55 8.10
C PHE A 215 2.71 2.62 9.27
N ALA A 216 4.02 2.52 9.04
CA ALA A 216 4.99 2.62 10.12
C ALA A 216 4.99 4.00 10.80
N ALA A 217 4.60 5.05 10.08
CA ALA A 217 4.47 6.40 10.62
C ALA A 217 3.39 6.53 11.71
N VAL A 218 2.46 5.57 11.82
CA VAL A 218 1.33 5.63 12.76
C VAL A 218 1.45 4.70 13.96
N GLY A 219 2.48 3.85 14.03
CA GLY A 219 2.67 2.89 15.12
C GLY A 219 4.07 2.90 15.74
N VAL A 220 4.23 2.20 16.86
CA VAL A 220 5.51 2.10 17.61
C VAL A 220 6.26 0.79 17.38
N GLY A 221 5.65 -0.16 16.68
CA GLY A 221 6.22 -1.49 16.44
C GLY A 221 7.16 -1.53 15.24
N THR A 222 7.96 -2.60 15.13
CA THR A 222 8.80 -2.81 13.95
C THR A 222 8.01 -3.42 12.79
N MET A 223 8.44 -3.15 11.56
CA MET A 223 7.82 -3.76 10.37
C MET A 223 7.91 -5.28 10.38
N SER A 224 9.02 -5.84 10.88
CA SER A 224 9.22 -7.29 10.97
C SER A 224 8.20 -7.94 11.91
N GLN A 225 7.90 -7.32 13.06
CA GLN A 225 6.87 -7.80 13.97
C GLN A 225 5.48 -7.69 13.33
N ALA A 226 5.20 -6.58 12.63
CA ALA A 226 3.92 -6.37 11.98
C ALA A 226 3.70 -7.35 10.80
N GLN A 227 4.76 -7.72 10.07
CA GLN A 227 4.70 -8.73 9.01
C GLN A 227 4.34 -10.11 9.56
N ALA A 228 4.87 -10.47 10.74
CA ALA A 228 4.54 -11.74 11.39
C ALA A 228 3.04 -11.89 11.68
N CYS A 229 2.31 -10.77 11.86
CA CYS A 229 0.86 -10.81 12.09
C CYS A 229 0.04 -11.36 10.92
N PHE A 230 0.59 -11.41 9.71
CA PHE A 230 -0.09 -11.91 8.51
C PHE A 230 0.25 -13.36 8.18
N SER A 231 1.22 -13.96 8.89
CA SER A 231 1.64 -15.35 8.69
C SER A 231 0.85 -16.35 9.55
N HIS A 232 -0.25 -15.92 10.18
CA HIS A 232 -0.97 -16.66 11.23
C HIS A 232 -2.48 -16.77 11.00
#